data_AF-A0A9X9A0C2-F1
#
_entry.id   AF-A0A9X9A0C2-F1
#
_cell.length_a   1.000
_cell.length_b   1.000
_cell.length_c   1.000
_cell.angle_alpha   90.00
_cell.angle_beta   90.00
_cell.angle_gamma   90.00
#
_symmetry.space_group_name_H-M   'P 1'
#
loop_
_entity.id
_entity.type
_entity.pdbx_description
1 polymer ?
#
loop_
_entity_poly.entity_id
_entity_poly.type
_entity_poly.pdbx_seq_one_letter_code
_entity_poly.pdbx_strand_id
1 'polypeptide(L)'
;GFGELVSFAPFEVLKRAIEEGAPFTIEFVSSEQKQEVTTSFGVTVKLHDFLRMDNRPDLLIVPGGGWNHKAEHGARKQAELGTLTEMISEM
;
A
#
# COMPACT_ATOMS: atom_id res chain seq x y z
N GLY A 1 -5.07 -8.50 -4.27
CA GLY A 1 -4.69 -7.08 -4.42
C GLY A 1 -5.47 -6.19 -3.48
N PHE A 2 -5.49 -4.90 -3.79
CA PHE A 2 -6.23 -3.85 -3.08
C PHE A 2 -7.27 -3.21 -4.02
N GLY A 3 -8.10 -2.29 -3.50
CA GLY A 3 -9.00 -1.49 -4.33
C GLY A 3 -8.26 -0.35 -5.05
N GLU A 4 -8.39 -0.29 -6.36
CA GLU A 4 -7.65 0.60 -7.26
C GLU A 4 -7.85 2.05 -6.88
N LEU A 5 -9.11 2.51 -6.84
CA LEU A 5 -9.43 3.92 -6.62
C LEU A 5 -9.03 4.40 -5.22
N VAL A 6 -9.21 3.56 -4.20
CA VAL A 6 -8.82 3.91 -2.82
C VAL A 6 -7.30 3.98 -2.62
N SER A 7 -6.52 3.48 -3.60
CA SER A 7 -5.06 3.51 -3.57
C SER A 7 -4.49 4.56 -4.53
N PHE A 8 -5.05 4.68 -5.73
CA PHE A 8 -4.61 5.64 -6.74
C PHE A 8 -5.03 7.06 -6.43
N ALA A 9 -6.21 7.28 -5.83
CA ALA A 9 -6.65 8.62 -5.47
C ALA A 9 -5.68 9.34 -4.50
N PRO A 10 -5.30 8.77 -3.34
CA PRO A 10 -4.31 9.42 -2.48
C PRO A 10 -2.93 9.50 -3.15
N PHE A 11 -2.53 8.50 -3.94
CA PHE A 11 -1.26 8.55 -4.67
C PHE A 11 -1.19 9.71 -5.65
N GLU A 12 -2.25 9.97 -6.42
CA GLU A 12 -2.32 11.10 -7.34
C GLU A 12 -2.20 12.42 -6.58
N VAL A 13 -3.00 12.61 -5.53
CA VAL A 13 -2.97 13.85 -4.72
C VAL A 13 -1.57 14.12 -4.16
N LEU A 14 -0.91 13.09 -3.62
CA LEU A 14 0.43 13.21 -3.06
C LEU A 14 1.48 13.46 -4.16
N LYS A 15 1.35 12.85 -5.34
CA LYS A 15 2.22 13.17 -6.48
C LYS A 15 2.05 14.61 -6.95
N ARG A 16 0.82 15.14 -7.01
CA ARG A 16 0.58 16.56 -7.32
C ARG A 16 1.22 17.48 -6.29
N ALA A 17 1.14 17.15 -5.00
CA ALA A 17 1.81 17.94 -3.96
C ALA A 17 3.34 17.97 -4.16
N ILE A 18 3.94 16.85 -4.57
CA ILE A 18 5.37 16.79 -4.90
C ILE A 18 5.69 17.65 -6.14
N GLU A 19 4.84 17.64 -7.17
CA GLU A 19 4.97 18.53 -8.34
C GLU A 19 4.92 20.02 -7.93
N GLU A 20 4.17 20.35 -6.88
CA GLU A 20 4.07 21.69 -6.29
C GLU A 20 5.14 21.99 -5.22
N GLY A 21 6.16 21.13 -5.09
CA GLY A 21 7.33 21.37 -4.25
C GLY A 21 7.24 20.83 -2.82
N ALA A 22 6.31 19.93 -2.52
CA ALA A 22 6.28 19.26 -1.23
C ALA A 22 7.57 18.43 -1.00
N PRO A 23 8.21 18.50 0.19
CA PRO A 23 9.54 17.96 0.42
C PRO A 23 9.52 16.48 0.84
N PHE A 24 8.80 15.64 0.11
CA PHE A 24 8.74 14.20 0.39
C PHE A 24 8.70 13.38 -0.91
N THR A 25 8.93 12.07 -0.79
CA THR A 25 8.73 11.10 -1.87
C THR A 25 7.53 10.21 -1.57
N ILE A 26 7.03 9.52 -2.58
CA ILE A 26 5.97 8.52 -2.43
C ILE A 26 6.23 7.35 -3.35
N GLU A 27 6.06 6.15 -2.80
CA GLU A 27 6.35 4.88 -3.44
C GLU A 27 5.20 3.89 -3.18
N PHE A 28 4.93 3.05 -4.17
CA PHE A 28 4.15 1.83 -3.95
C PHE A 28 5.07 0.72 -3.49
N VAL A 29 4.80 0.18 -2.31
CA VAL A 29 5.59 -0.90 -1.70
C VAL A 29 4.72 -2.11 -1.35
N SER A 30 5.31 -3.30 -1.42
CA SER A 30 4.70 -4.54 -0.94
C SER A 30 5.25 -4.97 0.42
N SER A 31 4.53 -5.85 1.12
CA SER A 31 5.01 -6.53 2.33
C SER A 31 5.98 -7.67 2.06
N GLU A 32 6.16 -8.06 0.81
CA GLU A 32 7.01 -9.16 0.37
C GLU A 32 7.80 -8.71 -0.86
N GLN A 33 8.93 -9.34 -1.16
CA GLN A 33 9.70 -9.01 -2.35
C GLN A 33 8.92 -9.36 -3.63
N LYS A 34 8.29 -8.35 -4.24
CA LYS A 34 7.47 -8.46 -5.47
C LYS A 34 7.75 -7.28 -6.38
N GLN A 35 7.74 -7.52 -7.69
CA GLN A 35 7.88 -6.46 -8.69
C GLN A 35 6.52 -5.88 -9.11
N GLU A 36 5.47 -6.69 -9.03
CA GLU A 36 4.13 -6.31 -9.49
C GLU A 36 3.06 -6.92 -8.58
N VAL A 37 1.90 -6.26 -8.52
CA VAL A 37 0.70 -6.76 -7.87
C VAL A 37 -0.52 -6.54 -8.76
N THR A 38 -1.42 -7.53 -8.78
CA THR A 38 -2.74 -7.38 -9.40
C THR A 38 -3.73 -6.86 -8.35
N THR A 39 -4.39 -5.77 -8.67
CA THR A 39 -5.45 -5.14 -7.88
C THR A 39 -6.75 -5.94 -7.95
N SER A 40 -7.79 -5.52 -7.23
CA SER A 40 -9.02 -6.32 -7.06
C SER A 40 -9.83 -6.47 -8.34
N PHE A 41 -9.75 -5.50 -9.26
CA PHE A 41 -10.44 -5.50 -10.56
C PHE A 41 -9.47 -5.68 -11.75
N GLY A 42 -8.25 -6.19 -11.50
CA GLY A 42 -7.38 -6.74 -12.55
C GLY A 42 -6.33 -5.78 -13.13
N VAL A 43 -6.13 -4.60 -12.55
CA VAL A 43 -5.01 -3.72 -12.94
C VAL A 43 -3.70 -4.29 -12.39
N THR A 44 -2.68 -4.38 -13.23
CA THR A 44 -1.32 -4.72 -12.80
C THR A 44 -0.57 -3.44 -12.47
N VAL A 45 -0.07 -3.37 -11.25
CA VAL A 45 0.70 -2.24 -10.74
C VAL A 45 2.13 -2.67 -10.51
N LYS A 46 3.08 -1.93 -11.09
CA LYS A 46 4.50 -2.08 -10.78
C LYS A 46 4.82 -1.41 -9.45
N LEU A 47 5.54 -2.14 -8.61
CA LEU A 47 6.00 -1.69 -7.31
C LEU A 47 7.36 -1.01 -7.43
N HIS A 48 7.63 -0.08 -6.51
CA HIS A 48 8.92 0.62 -6.41
C HIS A 48 9.90 -0.21 -5.58
N ASP A 49 9.42 -0.76 -4.45
CA ASP A 49 10.21 -1.59 -3.53
C ASP A 49 9.29 -2.46 -2.65
N PHE A 50 9.83 -3.09 -1.60
CA PHE A 50 9.11 -3.79 -0.54
C PHE A 50 9.59 -3.33 0.84
N LEU A 51 8.73 -3.44 1.86
CA LEU A 51 9.00 -3.00 3.23
C LEU A 51 10.06 -3.88 3.92
N ARG A 52 11.01 -3.23 4.60
CA ARG A 52 12.06 -3.82 5.43
C ARG A 52 12.60 -2.76 6.43
N MET A 53 13.28 -3.20 7.48
CA MET A 53 13.75 -2.31 8.56
C MET A 53 14.69 -1.20 8.08
N ASP A 54 15.52 -1.48 7.08
CA ASP A 54 16.50 -0.56 6.50
C ASP A 54 15.90 0.46 5.52
N ASN A 55 14.62 0.32 5.13
CA ASN A 55 13.90 1.29 4.28
C ASN A 55 12.59 1.78 4.90
N ARG A 56 12.54 1.86 6.23
CA ARG A 56 11.37 2.29 6.98
C ARG A 56 10.85 3.65 6.52
N PRO A 57 9.57 3.77 6.10
CA PRO A 57 8.98 5.05 5.73
C PRO A 57 8.61 5.87 6.96
N ASP A 58 8.65 7.20 6.84
CA ASP A 58 8.13 8.12 7.87
C ASP A 58 6.59 8.03 8.03
N LEU A 59 5.90 7.67 6.95
CA LEU A 59 4.46 7.47 6.89
C LEU A 59 4.12 6.27 6.01
N LEU A 60 3.38 5.32 6.57
CA LEU A 60 2.82 4.19 5.82
C LEU A 60 1.31 4.37 5.62
N ILE A 61 0.88 4.45 4.37
CA ILE A 61 -0.54 4.48 4.00
C ILE A 61 -0.95 3.08 3.57
N VAL A 62 -1.87 2.47 4.30
CA VAL A 62 -2.45 1.16 3.95
C VAL A 62 -3.84 1.39 3.34
N PRO A 63 -4.02 1.20 2.01
CA PRO A 63 -5.31 1.39 1.39
C PRO A 63 -6.33 0.41 1.96
N GLY A 64 -7.48 0.93 2.37
CA GLY A 64 -8.55 0.12 2.95
C GLY A 64 -9.12 -0.92 1.97
N GLY A 65 -9.90 -1.85 2.50
CA GLY A 65 -10.62 -2.81 1.66
C GLY A 65 -11.19 -3.97 2.46
N GLY A 66 -12.34 -4.47 2.04
CA GLY A 66 -12.95 -5.69 2.59
C GLY A 66 -13.57 -5.55 3.98
N TRP A 67 -13.64 -4.35 4.56
CA TRP A 67 -14.22 -4.12 5.90
C TRP A 67 -15.75 -4.31 5.93
N ASN A 68 -16.48 -3.62 5.04
CA ASN A 68 -17.95 -3.61 5.07
C ASN A 68 -18.59 -4.92 4.56
N HIS A 69 -18.03 -5.51 3.50
CA HIS A 69 -18.60 -6.69 2.82
C HIS A 69 -17.80 -7.97 3.07
N LYS A 70 -16.84 -7.94 4.01
CA LYS A 70 -16.00 -9.08 4.39
C LYS A 70 -15.37 -9.82 3.20
N ALA A 71 -14.82 -9.08 2.23
CA ALA A 71 -14.15 -9.69 1.08
C ALA A 71 -13.05 -10.67 1.50
N GLU A 72 -12.82 -11.66 0.63
CA GLU A 72 -11.72 -12.63 0.74
C GLU A 72 -10.35 -11.97 0.65
N HIS A 73 -10.26 -10.79 0.03
CA HIS A 73 -9.04 -10.02 -0.15
C HIS A 73 -9.19 -8.58 0.39
N GLY A 74 -8.06 -7.91 0.64
CA GLY A 74 -8.00 -6.51 1.08
C GLY A 74 -7.46 -6.32 2.50
N ALA A 75 -7.41 -5.06 2.96
CA ALA A 75 -6.77 -4.67 4.22
C ALA A 75 -7.36 -5.38 5.45
N ARG A 76 -8.68 -5.55 5.53
CA ARG A 76 -9.31 -6.32 6.64
C ARG A 76 -8.71 -7.72 6.74
N LYS A 77 -8.64 -8.44 5.61
CA LYS A 77 -8.14 -9.82 5.60
C LYS A 77 -6.66 -9.88 5.99
N GLN A 78 -5.85 -8.92 5.55
CA GLN A 78 -4.43 -8.85 5.93
C GLN A 78 -4.26 -8.53 7.43
N ALA A 79 -5.09 -7.66 7.99
CA ALA A 79 -5.11 -7.40 9.43
C ALA A 79 -5.50 -8.65 10.24
N GLU A 80 -6.44 -9.46 9.75
CA GLU A 80 -6.81 -10.73 10.37
C GLU A 80 -5.70 -11.79 10.31
N LEU A 81 -4.87 -11.78 9.25
CA LEU A 81 -3.73 -12.68 9.12
C LEU A 81 -2.56 -12.32 10.04
N GLY A 82 -2.45 -11.06 10.44
CA GLY A 82 -1.47 -10.60 11.44
C GLY A 82 -0.06 -10.33 10.90
N THR A 83 0.37 -10.96 9.80
CA THR A 83 1.75 -10.85 9.28
C THR A 83 2.16 -9.41 8.98
N LEU A 84 1.30 -8.65 8.29
CA LEU A 84 1.59 -7.25 7.97
C LEU A 84 1.60 -6.37 9.24
N THR A 85 0.70 -6.63 10.19
CA THR A 85 0.64 -5.84 11.43
C THR A 85 1.81 -6.11 12.36
N GLU A 86 2.30 -7.35 12.41
CA GLU A 86 3.52 -7.72 13.14
C GLU A 86 4.72 -7.01 12.54
N MET A 87 4.90 -7.10 11.21
CA MET A 87 5.96 -6.38 10.48
C MET A 87 5.93 -4.88 10.77
N ILE A 88 4.76 -4.22 10.71
CA ILE A 88 4.64 -2.78 10.98
C ILE A 88 5.00 -2.47 12.46
N SER A 89 4.66 -3.35 13.40
CA SER A 89 4.93 -3.14 14.82
C SER A 89 6.41 -3.26 15.18
N GLU A 90 7.17 -4.01 14.38
CA GLU A 90 8.62 -4.18 14.56
C GLU A 90 9.44 -3.05 13.92
N MET A 91 8.82 -2.23 13.06
CA MET A 91 9.44 -1.11 12.34
C MET A 91 9.56 0.19 13.16
#